data_AF-A0A2U9NLN3-F1
#
_entry.id   AF-A0A2U9NLN3-F1
#
_cell.length_a   1.000
_cell.length_b   1.000
_cell.length_c   1.000
_cell.angle_alpha   90.00
_cell.angle_beta   90.00
_cell.angle_gamma   90.00
#
_symmetry.space_group_name_H-M   'P 1'
#
loop_
_entity.id
_entity.type
_entity.pdbx_description
1 polymer ?
#
loop_
_entity_poly.entity_id
_entity_poly.type
_entity_poly.pdbx_seq_one_letter_code
_entity_poly.pdbx_strand_id
1 'polypeptide(L)'
;MSDSFSKLDFQQQLRELRQRVSSSRSVFQDAHEKQFGPLITSTSSLESVPLQLIIPPIFHSQVQELGLSLHARKALQRTLSDMLNIYIQQFDQLLANISQATVPQLQAYMPTVIDKLRSGLQTHFENHGLPAIMEQVKEFAKEHPRPTSSTPPPPPRQSSIPAYEA
;
A
#
# COMPACT_ATOMS: atom_id res chain seq x y z
N MET A 1 -39.56 -54.86 12.12
CA MET A 1 -39.57 -54.40 10.71
C MET A 1 -40.29 -53.04 10.55
N SER A 2 -40.18 -52.12 11.52
CA SER A 2 -40.96 -50.86 11.51
C SER A 2 -40.13 -49.58 11.29
N ASP A 3 -38.80 -49.66 11.33
CA ASP A 3 -37.93 -48.46 11.20
C ASP A 3 -37.67 -48.00 9.76
N SER A 4 -37.87 -48.86 8.75
CA SER A 4 -37.62 -48.48 7.35
C SER A 4 -38.73 -47.63 6.72
N PHE A 5 -39.97 -47.74 7.20
CA PHE A 5 -41.09 -46.95 6.67
C PHE A 5 -40.99 -45.47 7.08
N SER A 6 -40.61 -45.18 8.34
CA SER A 6 -40.46 -43.81 8.84
C SER A 6 -39.32 -43.04 8.17
N LYS A 7 -38.29 -43.75 7.69
CA LYS A 7 -37.11 -43.14 7.04
C LYS A 7 -37.38 -42.72 5.59
N LEU A 8 -38.20 -43.47 4.87
CA LEU A 8 -38.63 -43.13 3.50
C LEU A 8 -39.55 -41.90 3.51
N ASP A 9 -40.46 -41.83 4.48
CA ASP A 9 -41.40 -40.71 4.64
C ASP A 9 -40.68 -39.40 4.99
N PHE A 10 -39.69 -39.45 5.90
CA PHE A 10 -38.89 -38.28 6.25
C PHE A 10 -38.06 -37.72 5.08
N GLN A 11 -37.49 -38.59 4.24
CA GLN A 11 -36.76 -38.15 3.04
C GLN A 11 -37.68 -37.49 2.02
N GLN A 12 -38.92 -37.95 1.92
CA GLN A 12 -39.93 -37.38 1.04
C GLN A 12 -40.34 -35.99 1.51
N GLN A 13 -40.57 -35.81 2.82
CA GLN A 13 -40.84 -34.51 3.43
C GLN A 13 -39.71 -33.50 3.24
N LEU A 14 -38.44 -33.91 3.38
CA LEU A 14 -37.29 -33.04 3.11
C LEU A 14 -37.20 -32.60 1.64
N ARG A 15 -37.56 -33.50 0.72
CA ARG A 15 -37.58 -33.19 -0.71
C ARG A 15 -38.67 -32.17 -1.02
N GLU A 16 -39.87 -32.37 -0.48
CA GLU A 16 -40.97 -31.40 -0.61
C GLU A 16 -40.63 -30.05 0.01
N LEU A 17 -39.99 -30.03 1.18
CA LEU A 17 -39.55 -28.79 1.82
C LEU A 17 -38.54 -28.04 0.95
N ARG A 18 -37.52 -28.73 0.42
CA ARG A 18 -36.55 -28.12 -0.52
C ARG A 18 -37.24 -27.57 -1.74
N GLN A 19 -38.22 -28.30 -2.27
CA GLN A 19 -38.97 -27.89 -3.45
C GLN A 19 -39.78 -26.64 -3.15
N ARG A 20 -40.51 -26.60 -2.02
CA ARG A 20 -41.25 -25.41 -1.57
C ARG A 20 -40.33 -24.21 -1.34
N VAL A 21 -39.18 -24.38 -0.67
CA VAL A 21 -38.21 -23.30 -0.44
C VAL A 21 -37.67 -22.76 -1.77
N SER A 22 -37.38 -23.65 -2.73
CA SER A 22 -36.91 -23.26 -4.06
C SER A 22 -37.97 -22.50 -4.85
N SER A 23 -39.23 -22.95 -4.83
CA SER A 23 -40.36 -22.26 -5.47
C SER A 23 -40.64 -20.90 -4.83
N SER A 24 -40.58 -20.82 -3.49
CA SER A 24 -40.78 -19.55 -2.79
C SER A 24 -39.70 -18.53 -3.16
N ARG A 25 -38.45 -18.99 -3.35
CA ARG A 25 -37.36 -18.13 -3.80
C ARG A 25 -37.63 -17.54 -5.19
N SER A 26 -38.10 -18.33 -6.16
CA SER A 26 -38.38 -17.80 -7.50
C SER A 26 -39.53 -16.80 -7.47
N VAL A 27 -40.59 -17.06 -6.69
CA VAL A 27 -41.73 -16.13 -6.56
C VAL A 27 -41.29 -14.81 -5.92
N PHE A 28 -40.46 -14.85 -4.88
CA PHE A 28 -39.92 -13.65 -4.25
C PHE A 28 -39.00 -12.88 -5.20
N GLN A 29 -38.18 -13.58 -5.98
CA GLN A 29 -37.30 -12.97 -6.95
C GLN A 29 -38.10 -12.28 -8.07
N ASP A 30 -39.09 -12.94 -8.66
CA ASP A 30 -39.96 -12.35 -9.69
C ASP A 30 -40.74 -11.13 -9.15
N ALA A 31 -41.26 -11.23 -7.92
CA ALA A 31 -41.96 -10.11 -7.28
C ALA A 31 -41.03 -8.92 -7.03
N HIS A 32 -39.81 -9.20 -6.57
CA HIS A 32 -38.77 -8.19 -6.38
C HIS A 32 -38.35 -7.55 -7.71
N GLU A 33 -38.10 -8.34 -8.75
CA GLU A 33 -37.69 -7.83 -10.06
C GLU A 33 -38.77 -6.96 -10.71
N LYS A 34 -40.06 -7.31 -10.52
CA LYS A 34 -41.18 -6.46 -10.98
C LYS A 34 -41.26 -5.11 -10.28
N GLN A 35 -40.95 -5.05 -8.98
CA GLN A 35 -41.07 -3.81 -8.20
C GLN A 35 -39.80 -2.95 -8.23
N PHE A 36 -38.63 -3.57 -8.25
CA PHE A 36 -37.34 -2.92 -8.03
C PHE A 36 -36.36 -3.07 -9.19
N GLY A 37 -36.73 -3.82 -10.23
CA GLY A 37 -35.87 -4.12 -11.37
C GLY A 37 -34.92 -5.31 -11.11
N PRO A 38 -34.18 -5.75 -12.15
CA PRO A 38 -33.26 -6.88 -12.05
C PRO A 38 -32.23 -6.65 -10.94
N LEU A 39 -32.04 -7.64 -10.07
CA LEU A 39 -30.90 -7.65 -9.16
C LEU A 39 -29.63 -7.80 -9.99
N ILE A 40 -28.92 -6.70 -10.24
CA ILE A 40 -27.58 -6.75 -10.82
C ILE A 40 -26.66 -7.33 -9.74
N THR A 41 -26.59 -8.67 -9.66
CA THR A 41 -25.53 -9.36 -8.93
C THR A 41 -24.25 -9.30 -9.76
N SER A 42 -23.76 -8.09 -10.03
CA SER A 42 -22.41 -7.92 -10.54
C SER A 42 -21.48 -8.18 -9.36
N THR A 43 -21.06 -9.44 -9.23
CA THR A 43 -19.86 -9.81 -8.49
C THR A 43 -18.65 -9.24 -9.24
N SER A 44 -18.53 -7.91 -9.25
CA SER A 44 -17.30 -7.23 -9.61
C SER A 44 -16.31 -7.58 -8.51
N SER A 45 -15.53 -8.63 -8.74
CA SER A 45 -14.28 -8.85 -8.03
C SER A 45 -13.46 -7.58 -8.19
N LEU A 46 -13.45 -6.74 -7.16
CA LEU A 46 -12.54 -5.60 -7.09
C LEU A 46 -11.12 -6.19 -7.10
N GLU A 47 -10.50 -6.23 -8.28
CA GLU A 47 -9.09 -6.54 -8.38
C GLU A 47 -8.34 -5.52 -7.54
N SER A 48 -7.78 -6.01 -6.44
CA SER A 48 -6.96 -5.24 -5.51
C SER A 48 -5.68 -4.84 -6.24
N VAL A 49 -5.66 -3.65 -6.83
CA VAL A 49 -4.43 -3.05 -7.35
C VAL A 49 -3.65 -2.45 -6.16
N PRO A 50 -2.41 -2.90 -5.92
CA PRO A 50 -1.63 -2.51 -4.74
C PRO A 50 -1.33 -1.01 -4.72
N LEU A 51 -1.14 -0.45 -3.53
CA LEU A 51 -0.73 0.95 -3.35
C LEU A 51 0.67 1.16 -3.94
N GLN A 52 0.81 2.13 -4.82
CA GLN A 52 2.09 2.62 -5.33
C GLN A 52 2.25 4.08 -4.90
N LEU A 53 3.09 4.31 -3.89
CA LEU A 53 3.45 5.67 -3.50
C LEU A 53 4.62 6.18 -4.34
N ILE A 54 4.53 7.44 -4.75
CA ILE A 54 5.56 8.10 -5.55
C ILE A 54 6.41 8.96 -4.63
N ILE A 55 7.74 8.82 -4.71
CA ILE A 55 8.66 9.73 -4.05
C ILE A 55 8.90 10.92 -5.00
N PRO A 56 8.58 12.16 -4.60
CA PRO A 56 8.81 13.34 -5.44
C PRO A 56 10.30 13.50 -5.76
N PRO A 57 10.65 13.92 -6.98
CA PRO A 57 12.05 14.13 -7.39
C PRO A 57 12.77 15.18 -6.53
N ILE A 58 12.02 16.13 -5.97
CA ILE A 58 12.52 17.17 -5.06
C ILE A 58 13.15 16.54 -3.81
N PHE A 59 12.61 15.43 -3.31
CA PHE A 59 13.20 14.73 -2.18
C PHE A 59 14.59 14.17 -2.53
N HIS A 60 14.73 13.60 -3.74
CA HIS A 60 16.01 13.06 -4.20
C HIS A 60 17.08 14.14 -4.38
N SER A 61 16.72 15.31 -4.92
CA SER A 61 17.67 16.43 -5.05
C SER A 61 18.15 16.92 -3.69
N GLN A 62 17.25 17.07 -2.71
CA GLN A 62 17.61 17.47 -1.34
C GLN A 62 18.55 16.47 -0.66
N VAL A 63 18.29 15.16 -0.81
CA VAL A 63 19.18 14.11 -0.26
C VAL A 63 20.57 14.17 -0.92
N GLN A 64 20.63 14.46 -2.22
CA GLN A 64 21.88 14.56 -2.97
C GLN A 64 22.72 15.76 -2.51
N GLU A 65 22.08 16.91 -2.27
CA GLU A 65 22.72 18.14 -1.76
C GLU A 65 23.39 17.93 -0.40
N LEU A 66 22.81 17.10 0.48
CA LEU A 66 23.37 16.79 1.80
C LEU A 66 24.66 15.95 1.75
N GLY A 67 25.06 15.46 0.57
CA GLY A 67 26.37 14.82 0.41
C GLY A 67 26.58 13.56 1.25
N LEU A 68 25.49 12.85 1.58
CA LEU A 68 25.49 11.69 2.48
C LEU A 68 26.49 10.61 2.06
N SER A 69 27.11 9.96 3.05
CA SER A 69 27.95 8.78 2.84
C SER A 69 27.15 7.61 2.24
N LEU A 70 27.83 6.64 1.63
CA LEU A 70 27.17 5.46 1.07
C LEU A 70 26.37 4.69 2.12
N HIS A 71 26.88 4.59 3.35
CA HIS A 71 26.18 3.91 4.45
C HIS A 71 24.92 4.67 4.87
N ALA A 72 25.00 6.00 5.00
CA ALA A 72 23.84 6.83 5.32
C ALA A 72 22.75 6.76 4.23
N ARG A 73 23.14 6.75 2.94
CA ARG A 73 22.19 6.56 1.84
C ARG A 73 21.49 5.19 1.89
N LYS A 74 22.23 4.12 2.21
CA LYS A 74 21.65 2.78 2.38
C LYS A 74 20.68 2.72 3.56
N ALA A 75 21.02 3.37 4.69
CA ALA A 75 20.13 3.46 5.84
C ALA A 75 18.84 4.21 5.48
N LEU A 76 18.96 5.37 4.84
CA LEU A 76 17.82 6.15 4.35
C LEU A 76 16.93 5.35 3.39
N GLN A 77 17.53 4.61 2.45
CA GLN A 77 16.77 3.76 1.53
C GLN A 77 15.99 2.67 2.28
N ARG A 78 16.57 2.06 3.32
CA ARG A 78 15.86 1.08 4.16
C ARG A 78 14.69 1.74 4.90
N THR A 79 14.91 2.89 5.53
CA THR A 79 13.85 3.64 6.22
C THR A 79 12.70 3.99 5.28
N LEU A 80 13.00 4.42 4.05
CA LEU A 80 11.98 4.68 3.04
C LEU A 80 11.20 3.41 2.66
N SER A 81 11.90 2.30 2.41
CA SER A 81 11.25 1.02 2.11
C SER A 81 10.36 0.54 3.24
N ASP A 82 10.83 0.64 4.49
CA ASP A 82 10.05 0.24 5.67
C ASP A 82 8.80 1.11 5.82
N MET A 83 8.94 2.42 5.61
CA MET A 83 7.81 3.34 5.64
C MET A 83 6.81 3.03 4.52
N LEU A 84 7.27 2.81 3.29
CA LEU A 84 6.41 2.41 2.17
C LEU A 84 5.63 1.12 2.47
N ASN A 85 6.28 0.13 3.08
CA ASN A 85 5.61 -1.11 3.50
C ASN A 85 4.51 -0.85 4.53
N ILE A 86 4.71 0.07 5.48
CA ILE A 86 3.68 0.47 6.45
C ILE A 86 2.46 1.06 5.74
N TYR A 87 2.67 1.96 4.78
CA TYR A 87 1.56 2.56 4.02
C TYR A 87 0.82 1.52 3.18
N ILE A 88 1.53 0.56 2.57
CA ILE A 88 0.91 -0.54 1.82
C ILE A 88 0.03 -1.38 2.75
N GLN A 89 0.55 -1.78 3.92
CA GLN A 89 -0.22 -2.54 4.91
C GLN A 89 -1.45 -1.78 5.40
N GLN A 90 -1.32 -0.47 5.66
CA GLN A 90 -2.44 0.38 6.06
C GLN A 90 -3.50 0.47 4.95
N PHE A 91 -3.08 0.61 3.69
CA PHE A 91 -3.99 0.61 2.55
C PHE A 91 -4.75 -0.70 2.43
N ASP A 92 -4.05 -1.84 2.50
CA ASP A 92 -4.67 -3.16 2.41
C ASP A 92 -5.67 -3.39 3.55
N GLN A 93 -5.31 -2.98 4.77
CA GLN A 93 -6.20 -3.08 5.92
C GLN A 93 -7.43 -2.19 5.78
N LEU A 94 -7.27 -0.94 5.33
CA LEU A 94 -8.38 -0.03 5.11
C LEU A 94 -9.29 -0.52 3.98
N LEU A 95 -8.72 -1.05 2.90
CA LEU A 95 -9.46 -1.63 1.79
C LEU A 95 -10.27 -2.85 2.22
N ALA A 96 -9.67 -3.74 3.02
CA ALA A 96 -10.36 -4.90 3.60
C ALA A 96 -11.53 -4.46 4.49
N ASN A 97 -11.33 -3.46 5.36
CA ASN A 97 -12.37 -2.94 6.23
C ASN A 97 -13.52 -2.30 5.45
N ILE A 98 -13.20 -1.51 4.42
CA ILE A 98 -14.21 -0.89 3.57
C ILE A 98 -14.99 -1.97 2.83
N SER A 99 -14.32 -2.94 2.20
CA SER A 99 -15.01 -4.01 1.46
C SER A 99 -15.95 -4.85 2.35
N GLN A 100 -15.58 -5.10 3.61
CA GLN A 100 -16.45 -5.80 4.57
C GLN A 100 -17.65 -4.96 5.04
N ALA A 101 -17.50 -3.64 5.16
CA ALA A 101 -18.55 -2.74 5.63
C ALA A 101 -19.47 -2.23 4.49
N THR A 102 -19.12 -2.50 3.23
CA THR A 102 -19.81 -1.92 2.07
C THR A 102 -21.12 -2.65 1.78
N VAL A 103 -22.23 -1.90 1.79
CA VAL A 103 -23.55 -2.37 1.35
C VAL A 103 -23.54 -2.53 -0.18
N PRO A 104 -24.25 -3.50 -0.79
CA PRO A 104 -24.19 -3.74 -2.24
C PRO A 104 -24.41 -2.52 -3.13
N GLN A 105 -25.26 -1.58 -2.70
CA GLN A 105 -25.54 -0.32 -3.40
C GLN A 105 -24.33 0.63 -3.48
N LEU A 106 -23.40 0.52 -2.53
CA LEU A 106 -22.18 1.33 -2.47
C LEU A 106 -21.02 0.73 -3.28
N GLN A 107 -21.15 -0.51 -3.75
CA GLN A 107 -20.11 -1.19 -4.54
C GLN A 107 -19.77 -0.43 -5.82
N ALA A 108 -20.74 0.24 -6.44
CA ALA A 108 -20.55 1.09 -7.61
C ALA A 108 -19.62 2.29 -7.35
N TYR A 109 -19.51 2.75 -6.10
CA TYR A 109 -18.66 3.88 -5.70
C TYR A 109 -17.29 3.44 -5.19
N MET A 110 -17.05 2.13 -5.03
CA MET A 110 -15.79 1.60 -4.51
C MET A 110 -14.56 2.07 -5.28
N PRO A 111 -14.54 2.10 -6.64
CA PRO A 111 -13.39 2.63 -7.36
C PRO A 111 -13.03 4.06 -6.94
N THR A 112 -14.03 4.93 -6.84
CA THR A 112 -13.86 6.33 -6.41
C THR A 112 -13.35 6.43 -4.97
N VAL A 113 -13.85 5.58 -4.06
CA VAL A 113 -13.38 5.53 -2.67
C VAL A 113 -11.93 5.07 -2.60
N ILE A 114 -11.55 4.06 -3.37
CA ILE A 114 -10.19 3.54 -3.46
C ILE A 114 -9.24 4.62 -3.97
N ASP A 115 -9.62 5.34 -5.03
CA ASP A 115 -8.79 6.41 -5.59
C ASP A 115 -8.60 7.57 -4.61
N LYS A 116 -9.65 7.95 -3.89
CA LYS A 116 -9.56 8.94 -2.81
C LYS A 116 -8.66 8.47 -1.68
N LEU A 117 -8.74 7.20 -1.30
CA LEU A 117 -7.86 6.63 -0.27
C LEU A 117 -6.40 6.67 -0.72
N ARG A 118 -6.10 6.27 -1.97
CA ARG A 118 -4.75 6.35 -2.54
C ARG A 118 -4.22 7.77 -2.54
N SER A 119 -5.01 8.72 -3.05
CA SER A 119 -4.62 10.14 -3.11
C SER A 119 -4.41 10.74 -1.72
N GLY A 120 -5.25 10.35 -0.75
CA GLY A 120 -5.10 10.76 0.66
C GLY A 120 -3.80 10.24 1.27
N LEU A 121 -3.48 8.95 1.07
CA LEU A 121 -2.22 8.36 1.56
C LEU A 121 -1.00 8.98 0.89
N GLN A 122 -1.06 9.25 -0.42
CA GLN A 122 0.02 9.94 -1.15
C GLN A 122 0.25 11.35 -0.58
N THR A 123 -0.82 12.13 -0.42
CA THR A 123 -0.75 13.49 0.16
C THR A 123 -0.16 13.45 1.57
N HIS A 124 -0.58 12.48 2.40
CA HIS A 124 -0.06 12.33 3.76
C HIS A 124 1.43 11.93 3.76
N PHE A 125 1.82 11.02 2.88
CA PHE A 125 3.22 10.62 2.68
C PHE A 125 4.10 11.81 2.28
N GLU A 126 3.64 12.65 1.35
CA GLU A 126 4.38 13.83 0.89
C GLU A 126 4.48 14.94 1.93
N ASN A 127 3.40 15.21 2.68
CA ASN A 127 3.33 16.33 3.61
C ASN A 127 3.83 16.01 5.02
N HIS A 128 3.84 14.74 5.42
CA HIS A 128 4.21 14.34 6.78
C HIS A 128 5.31 13.28 6.80
N GLY A 129 5.24 12.27 5.94
CA GLY A 129 6.22 11.18 5.91
C GLY A 129 7.60 11.63 5.45
N LEU A 130 7.69 12.20 4.24
CA LEU A 130 8.96 12.64 3.67
C LEU A 130 9.61 13.78 4.44
N PRO A 131 8.88 14.81 4.94
CA PRO A 131 9.50 15.87 5.72
C PRO A 131 10.11 15.36 7.03
N ALA A 132 9.43 14.45 7.74
CA ALA A 132 9.96 13.86 8.97
C ALA A 132 11.28 13.10 8.74
N ILE A 133 11.36 12.33 7.65
CA ILE A 133 12.61 11.66 7.27
C ILE A 133 13.69 12.68 6.92
N MET A 134 13.34 13.70 6.13
CA MET A 134 14.28 14.74 5.70
C MET A 134 14.88 15.52 6.88
N GLU A 135 14.09 15.79 7.92
CA GLU A 135 14.57 16.43 9.16
C GLU A 135 15.63 15.57 9.85
N GLN A 136 15.36 14.28 10.05
CA GLN A 136 16.33 13.36 10.66
C GLN A 136 17.61 13.23 9.82
N VAL A 137 17.49 13.20 8.50
CA VAL A 137 18.64 13.15 7.59
C VAL A 137 19.48 14.43 7.69
N LYS A 138 18.83 15.60 7.80
CA LYS A 138 19.51 16.88 8.01
C LYS A 138 20.23 16.94 9.36
N GLU A 139 19.61 16.43 10.43
CA GLU A 139 20.23 16.33 11.75
C GLU A 139 21.47 15.44 11.71
N PHE A 140 21.35 14.24 11.13
CA PHE A 140 22.48 13.34 10.96
C PHE A 140 23.63 13.97 10.17
N ALA A 141 23.32 14.68 9.08
CA ALA A 141 24.31 15.36 8.25
C ALA A 141 25.04 16.51 8.99
N LYS A 142 24.37 17.19 9.93
CA LYS A 142 24.99 18.21 10.79
C LYS A 142 25.94 17.60 11.81
N GLU A 143 25.56 16.47 12.41
CA GLU A 143 26.38 15.77 13.41
C GLU A 143 27.60 15.06 12.81
N HIS A 144 27.48 14.62 11.56
CA HIS A 144 28.52 13.89 10.84
C HIS A 144 28.94 14.67 9.59
N PRO A 145 29.54 15.87 9.76
CA PRO A 145 30.02 16.64 8.62
C PRO A 145 31.03 15.80 7.86
N ARG A 146 30.94 15.85 6.54
CA ARG A 146 31.86 15.15 5.65
C ARG A 146 33.30 15.55 6.06
N PRO A 147 34.25 14.61 6.15
CA PRO A 147 35.65 14.96 6.32
C PRO A 147 36.11 15.70 5.06
N THR A 148 35.96 17.02 5.04
CA THR A 148 36.67 17.87 4.12
C THR A 148 38.12 17.74 4.51
N SER A 149 38.91 17.11 3.63
CA SER A 149 40.36 16.98 3.68
C SER A 149 41.04 18.20 4.30
N SER A 150 41.21 18.18 5.62
CA SER A 150 42.12 19.03 6.38
C SER A 150 43.45 18.29 6.54
N THR A 151 43.88 17.59 5.51
CA THR A 151 45.29 17.22 5.38
C THR A 151 45.94 18.34 4.59
N PRO A 152 46.72 19.23 5.23
CA PRO A 152 47.44 20.25 4.49
C PRO A 152 48.31 19.58 3.42
N PRO A 153 48.42 20.17 2.21
CA PRO A 153 49.26 19.60 1.17
C PRO A 153 50.67 19.38 1.75
N PRO A 154 51.31 18.22 1.48
CA PRO A 154 52.65 17.98 1.96
C PRO A 154 53.58 19.09 1.48
N PRO A 155 54.53 19.56 2.31
CA PRO A 155 55.40 20.67 1.96
C PRO A 155 56.15 20.36 0.65
N PRO A 156 56.38 21.38 -0.20
CA PRO A 156 57.09 21.19 -1.46
C PRO A 156 58.45 20.57 -1.18
N ARG A 157 58.73 19.43 -1.83
CA ARG A 157 60.05 18.79 -1.77
C ARG A 157 61.04 19.74 -2.45
N GLN A 158 61.98 20.29 -1.68
CA GLN A 158 63.08 21.06 -2.23
C GLN A 158 63.83 20.17 -3.23
N SER A 159 63.74 20.52 -4.51
CA SER A 159 64.53 19.89 -5.55
C SER A 159 65.98 20.33 -5.36
N SER A 160 66.85 19.41 -4.94
CA SER A 160 68.28 19.60 -4.91
C SER A 160 68.77 19.89 -6.34
N ILE A 161 69.08 21.14 -6.63
CA ILE A 161 69.71 21.55 -7.90
C ILE A 161 71.15 21.02 -7.85
N PRO A 162 71.62 20.22 -8.81
CA PRO A 162 73.02 19.80 -8.85
C PRO A 162 73.89 20.97 -9.30
N ALA A 163 74.95 21.25 -8.51
CA ALA A 163 76.01 22.16 -8.89
C ALA A 163 76.80 21.56 -10.06
N TYR A 164 76.62 22.10 -11.26
CA TYR A 164 77.61 21.96 -12.32
C TYR A 164 78.64 23.07 -12.10
N GLU A 165 79.80 22.70 -11.55
CA GLU A 165 81.01 23.53 -11.64
C GLU A 165 81.63 23.36 -13.03
N ALA A 166 82.19 24.48 -13.51
CA ALA A 166 82.77 24.68 -14.83
C ALA A 166 84.18 24.08 -14.98
#